data_AF-A0A520S2C5-F1
#
_entry.id   AF-A0A520S2C5-F1
#
_cell.length_a   1.000
_cell.length_b   1.000
_cell.length_c   1.000
_cell.angle_alpha   90.00
_cell.angle_beta   90.00
_cell.angle_gamma   90.00
#
_symmetry.space_group_name_H-M   'P 1'
#
loop_
_entity.id
_entity.type
_entity.pdbx_description
1 polymer ?
#
loop_
_entity_poly.entity_id
_entity_poly.type
_entity_poly.pdbx_seq_one_letter_code
_entity_poly.pdbx_strand_id
1 'polypeptide(L)'
;MFNSQLKTFSLIVLTSLITSQSYSADDSKKLDVSEATFKCLSAFAASGRFFVDNTLGDVDGTLEVANSSKGGVYPPGSLLTLVPNEVMVKHREGWNPATNDWEFFLLDVSAEGTNILARGGIEVANPAGSCFGCHQLARPEWDLVCGIDHGCAPIPFTLEQIRGAQAADPRCINERK
;
A
#
# COMPACT_ATOMS: atom_id res chain seq x y z
N MET A 1 -2.02 -74.20 -20.10
CA MET A 1 -3.06 -73.25 -19.62
C MET A 1 -2.35 -72.00 -19.12
N PHE A 2 -2.82 -70.86 -19.64
CA PHE A 2 -2.50 -69.45 -19.45
C PHE A 2 -1.67 -68.96 -18.24
N ASN A 3 -0.68 -68.12 -18.60
CA ASN A 3 -0.09 -66.93 -17.96
C ASN A 3 -0.69 -66.41 -16.64
N SER A 4 0.20 -65.95 -15.75
CA SER A 4 -0.13 -64.78 -14.92
C SER A 4 1.11 -63.90 -14.73
N GLN A 5 0.90 -62.62 -15.00
CA GLN A 5 1.86 -61.58 -15.27
C GLN A 5 2.49 -61.02 -14.00
N LEU A 6 3.80 -60.81 -14.04
CA LEU A 6 4.53 -60.00 -13.07
C LEU A 6 4.07 -58.54 -13.23
N LYS A 7 3.25 -58.04 -12.31
CA LYS A 7 2.81 -56.64 -12.31
C LYS A 7 3.92 -55.76 -11.76
N THR A 8 4.70 -55.15 -12.66
CA THR A 8 5.57 -54.02 -12.36
C THR A 8 4.71 -52.82 -11.95
N PHE A 9 4.75 -52.47 -10.67
CA PHE A 9 4.26 -51.18 -10.19
C PHE A 9 5.20 -50.09 -10.70
N SER A 10 4.85 -49.45 -11.82
CA SER A 10 5.50 -48.20 -12.23
C SER A 10 5.03 -47.08 -11.30
N LEU A 11 5.93 -46.64 -10.42
CA LEU A 11 5.77 -45.46 -9.59
C LEU A 11 5.91 -44.22 -10.48
N ILE A 12 4.80 -43.64 -10.94
CA ILE A 12 4.80 -42.35 -11.62
C ILE A 12 4.90 -41.27 -10.54
N VAL A 13 6.11 -40.82 -10.26
CA VAL A 13 6.35 -39.62 -9.45
C VAL A 13 6.09 -38.41 -10.36
N LEU A 14 4.88 -37.86 -10.27
CA LEU A 14 4.53 -36.60 -10.94
C LEU A 14 5.16 -35.46 -10.14
N THR A 15 6.38 -35.06 -10.50
CA THR A 15 7.03 -33.86 -9.94
C THR A 15 6.28 -32.63 -10.45
N SER A 16 5.33 -32.14 -9.65
CA SER A 16 4.76 -30.81 -9.83
C SER A 16 5.87 -29.77 -9.68
N LEU A 17 6.37 -29.23 -10.79
CA LEU A 17 7.16 -28.00 -10.78
C LEU A 17 6.23 -26.89 -10.26
N ILE A 18 6.41 -26.52 -9.00
CA ILE A 18 5.84 -25.28 -8.48
C ILE A 18 6.67 -24.16 -9.09
N THR A 19 6.24 -23.62 -10.23
CA THR A 19 6.77 -22.37 -10.76
C THR A 19 6.38 -21.28 -9.76
N SER A 20 7.33 -20.86 -8.92
CA SER A 20 7.18 -19.64 -8.12
C SER A 20 6.94 -18.49 -9.09
N GLN A 21 5.70 -18.02 -9.18
CA GLN A 21 5.39 -16.79 -9.91
C GLN A 21 6.01 -15.65 -9.12
N SER A 22 7.19 -15.19 -9.55
CA SER A 22 7.77 -13.93 -9.08
C SER A 22 6.88 -12.82 -9.61
N TYR A 23 6.02 -12.27 -8.76
CA TYR A 23 5.28 -11.05 -9.07
C TYR A 23 6.29 -9.90 -9.17
N SER A 24 6.71 -9.59 -10.39
CA SER A 24 7.55 -8.43 -10.68
C SER A 24 6.63 -7.29 -11.11
N ALA A 25 6.92 -6.08 -10.62
CA ALA A 25 6.16 -4.91 -11.02
C ALA A 25 6.37 -4.57 -12.51
N ASP A 26 5.32 -4.12 -13.19
CA ASP A 26 5.40 -3.66 -14.58
C ASP A 26 5.84 -2.19 -14.62
N ASP A 27 7.13 -1.96 -14.88
CA ASP A 27 7.70 -0.61 -14.94
C ASP A 27 7.00 0.33 -15.95
N SER A 28 6.33 -0.20 -16.99
CA SER A 28 5.56 0.62 -17.94
C SER A 28 4.29 1.24 -17.33
N LYS A 29 3.83 0.69 -16.21
CA LYS A 29 2.65 1.11 -15.44
C LYS A 29 3.02 1.94 -14.21
N LYS A 30 4.31 2.00 -13.88
CA LYS A 30 4.82 2.77 -12.75
C LYS A 30 4.62 4.26 -13.00
N LEU A 31 4.19 4.96 -11.95
CA LEU A 31 4.11 6.42 -11.93
C LEU A 31 5.43 6.98 -11.42
N ASP A 32 5.84 8.13 -11.96
CA ASP A 32 6.98 8.85 -11.41
C ASP A 32 6.57 9.49 -10.08
N VAL A 33 7.20 9.02 -9.01
CA VAL A 33 6.97 9.48 -7.64
C VAL A 33 8.32 9.79 -7.05
N SER A 34 8.51 11.02 -6.59
CA SER A 34 9.76 11.49 -5.99
C SER A 34 9.50 12.09 -4.62
N GLU A 35 10.55 12.43 -3.90
CA GLU A 35 10.46 13.11 -2.60
C GLU A 35 9.63 14.39 -2.65
N ALA A 36 9.64 15.11 -3.79
CA ALA A 36 8.86 16.32 -4.00
C ALA A 36 7.34 16.07 -4.05
N THR A 37 6.90 14.81 -4.27
CA THR A 37 5.50 14.41 -4.17
C THR A 37 5.00 14.50 -2.73
N PHE A 38 5.87 14.24 -1.74
CA PHE A 38 5.52 14.14 -0.34
C PHE A 38 5.67 15.49 0.36
N LYS A 39 4.61 16.28 0.26
CA LYS A 39 4.46 17.59 0.88
C LYS A 39 4.05 17.48 2.35
N CYS A 40 3.92 18.63 2.99
CA CYS A 40 3.36 18.74 4.32
C CYS A 40 1.91 18.24 4.36
N LEU A 41 1.48 17.58 5.44
CA LEU A 41 0.13 16.98 5.52
C LEU A 41 -1.00 17.98 5.30
N SER A 42 -0.84 19.25 5.70
CA SER A 42 -1.87 20.28 5.49
C SER A 42 -2.06 20.69 4.03
N ALA A 43 -1.15 20.30 3.13
CA ALA A 43 -1.31 20.51 1.69
C ALA A 43 -2.24 19.47 1.03
N PHE A 44 -2.58 18.40 1.74
CA PHE A 44 -3.42 17.31 1.26
C PHE A 44 -4.85 17.44 1.78
N ALA A 45 -5.81 16.84 1.07
CA ALA A 45 -7.21 16.84 1.47
C ALA A 45 -7.43 15.88 2.65
N ALA A 46 -8.14 16.32 3.68
CA ALA A 46 -8.45 15.47 4.83
C ALA A 46 -9.61 14.51 4.53
N SER A 47 -9.44 13.22 4.86
CA SER A 47 -10.46 12.18 4.77
C SER A 47 -10.59 11.47 6.12
N GLY A 48 -11.32 12.11 7.04
CA GLY A 48 -11.56 11.59 8.40
C GLY A 48 -10.30 11.48 9.24
N ARG A 49 -9.60 10.34 9.17
CA ARG A 49 -8.41 10.01 9.99
C ARG A 49 -7.10 10.16 9.25
N PHE A 50 -7.12 10.20 7.92
CA PHE A 50 -5.93 10.27 7.07
C PHE A 50 -6.06 11.40 6.05
N PHE A 51 -4.99 11.67 5.31
CA PHE A 51 -4.94 12.68 4.27
C PHE A 51 -4.76 12.03 2.90
N VAL A 52 -5.29 12.69 1.87
CA VAL A 52 -5.26 12.22 0.49
C VAL A 52 -4.84 13.29 -0.50
N ASP A 53 -4.21 12.86 -1.59
CA ASP A 53 -3.96 13.65 -2.81
C ASP A 53 -4.06 12.70 -4.02
N ASN A 54 -3.78 13.20 -5.22
CA ASN A 54 -3.64 12.39 -6.40
C ASN A 54 -2.51 12.93 -7.31
N THR A 55 -1.50 12.12 -7.57
CA THR A 55 -0.33 12.51 -8.39
C THR A 55 -0.66 12.76 -9.87
N LEU A 56 -1.83 12.32 -10.33
CA LEU A 56 -2.38 12.58 -11.66
C LEU A 56 -3.45 13.69 -11.65
N GLY A 57 -3.74 14.28 -10.49
CA GLY A 57 -4.67 15.41 -10.33
C GLY A 57 -6.12 15.04 -10.01
N ASP A 58 -6.48 13.75 -9.99
CA ASP A 58 -7.84 13.29 -9.65
C ASP A 58 -8.06 13.17 -8.12
N VAL A 59 -7.96 14.30 -7.42
CA VAL A 59 -8.14 14.36 -5.96
C VAL A 59 -9.59 14.04 -5.57
N ASP A 60 -10.56 14.47 -6.38
CA ASP A 60 -11.98 14.23 -6.14
C ASP A 60 -12.32 12.73 -6.23
N GLY A 61 -11.80 12.01 -7.23
CA GLY A 61 -11.95 10.56 -7.32
C GLY A 61 -11.29 9.81 -6.17
N THR A 62 -10.11 10.25 -5.72
CA THR A 62 -9.48 9.70 -4.50
C THR A 62 -10.36 9.93 -3.27
N LEU A 63 -10.91 11.13 -3.10
CA LEU A 63 -11.78 11.48 -1.98
C LEU A 63 -13.11 10.73 -1.99
N GLU A 64 -13.69 10.50 -3.18
CA GLU A 64 -14.93 9.73 -3.33
C GLU A 64 -14.77 8.33 -2.73
N VAL A 65 -13.68 7.63 -3.10
CA VAL A 65 -13.39 6.30 -2.58
C VAL A 65 -13.02 6.35 -1.10
N ALA A 66 -12.18 7.31 -0.70
CA ALA A 66 -11.73 7.47 0.69
C ALA A 66 -12.86 7.72 1.69
N ASN A 67 -13.95 8.37 1.25
CA ASN A 67 -15.12 8.67 2.07
C ASN A 67 -16.29 7.70 1.84
N SER A 68 -16.13 6.69 0.99
CA SER A 68 -17.17 5.71 0.68
C SER A 68 -17.48 4.83 1.90
N SER A 69 -18.76 4.70 2.25
CA SER A 69 -19.23 3.77 3.29
C SER A 69 -19.26 2.30 2.82
N LYS A 70 -19.01 2.05 1.53
CA LYS A 70 -19.03 0.72 0.90
C LYS A 70 -17.68 0.31 0.32
N GLY A 71 -16.65 1.14 0.49
CA GLY A 71 -15.37 0.98 -0.18
C GLY A 71 -15.44 1.30 -1.67
N GLY A 72 -14.43 0.85 -2.41
CA GLY A 72 -14.22 1.12 -3.83
C GLY A 72 -12.77 0.91 -4.23
N VAL A 73 -12.50 0.99 -5.53
CA VAL A 73 -11.14 0.94 -6.08
C VAL A 73 -10.63 2.36 -6.24
N TYR A 74 -9.50 2.69 -5.60
CA TYR A 74 -8.89 4.00 -5.73
C TYR A 74 -8.41 4.23 -7.16
N PRO A 75 -8.55 5.46 -7.73
CA PRO A 75 -8.02 5.75 -9.05
C PRO A 75 -6.48 5.75 -9.05
N PRO A 76 -5.83 5.47 -10.20
CA PRO A 76 -4.40 5.67 -10.35
C PRO A 76 -3.97 7.08 -9.92
N GLY A 77 -2.82 7.16 -9.27
CA GLY A 77 -2.27 8.38 -8.71
C GLY A 77 -2.70 8.67 -7.28
N SER A 78 -3.69 7.96 -6.74
CA SER A 78 -4.13 8.12 -5.34
C SER A 78 -2.95 8.05 -4.38
N LEU A 79 -2.81 9.05 -3.53
CA LEU A 79 -1.81 9.12 -2.47
C LEU A 79 -2.53 9.18 -1.13
N LEU A 80 -2.20 8.28 -0.21
CA LEU A 80 -2.80 8.19 1.12
C LEU A 80 -1.72 8.22 2.19
N THR A 81 -1.98 8.94 3.29
CA THR A 81 -1.08 8.98 4.44
C THR A 81 -1.84 9.17 5.75
N LEU A 82 -1.56 8.28 6.71
CA LEU A 82 -2.10 8.38 8.06
C LEU A 82 -1.18 9.21 8.97
N VAL A 83 0.13 9.10 8.80
CA VAL A 83 1.17 9.78 9.59
C VAL A 83 2.28 10.28 8.67
N PRO A 84 3.03 11.35 9.04
CA PRO A 84 3.95 12.03 8.12
C PRO A 84 5.01 11.13 7.47
N ASN A 85 5.44 10.08 8.18
CA ASN A 85 6.54 9.20 7.78
C ASN A 85 6.11 8.03 6.89
N GLU A 86 4.83 7.86 6.59
CA GLU A 86 4.32 6.72 5.83
C GLU A 86 3.31 7.18 4.77
N VAL A 87 3.49 6.69 3.55
CA VAL A 87 2.61 6.97 2.41
C VAL A 87 2.40 5.69 1.62
N MET A 88 1.22 5.54 1.03
CA MET A 88 0.99 4.62 -0.08
C MET A 88 0.51 5.37 -1.32
N VAL A 89 1.04 5.01 -2.50
CA VAL A 89 0.64 5.58 -3.79
C VAL A 89 0.15 4.48 -4.71
N LYS A 90 -0.99 4.68 -5.35
CA LYS A 90 -1.55 3.72 -6.31
C LYS A 90 -1.02 4.02 -7.71
N HIS A 91 -0.39 3.04 -8.33
CA HIS A 91 0.09 3.12 -9.71
C HIS A 91 -1.03 2.83 -10.71
N ARG A 92 -0.67 2.74 -12.00
CA ARG A 92 -1.64 2.38 -13.04
C ARG A 92 -2.02 0.91 -12.89
N GLU A 93 -3.26 0.60 -13.29
CA GLU A 93 -3.80 -0.74 -13.27
C GLU A 93 -2.84 -1.76 -13.91
N GLY A 94 -2.53 -2.81 -13.16
CA GLY A 94 -1.64 -3.90 -13.56
C GLY A 94 -0.16 -3.67 -13.28
N TRP A 95 0.22 -2.58 -12.58
CA TRP A 95 1.58 -2.35 -12.11
C TRP A 95 2.08 -3.45 -11.18
N ASN A 96 1.30 -3.85 -10.17
CA ASN A 96 1.70 -4.89 -9.22
C ASN A 96 0.48 -5.69 -8.73
N PRO A 97 0.30 -6.94 -9.20
CA PRO A 97 -0.84 -7.77 -8.82
C PRO A 97 -0.84 -8.12 -7.33
N ALA A 98 0.34 -8.22 -6.70
CA ALA A 98 0.43 -8.62 -5.30
C ALA A 98 -0.11 -7.54 -4.36
N THR A 99 0.06 -6.26 -4.72
CA THR A 99 -0.31 -5.12 -3.89
C THR A 99 -1.50 -4.34 -4.45
N ASN A 100 -2.27 -4.92 -5.37
CA ASN A 100 -3.35 -4.22 -6.08
C ASN A 100 -2.95 -2.81 -6.55
N ASP A 101 -1.75 -2.75 -7.15
CA ASP A 101 -1.10 -1.57 -7.69
C ASP A 101 -0.61 -0.53 -6.65
N TRP A 102 -0.65 -0.82 -5.35
CA TRP A 102 -0.13 0.07 -4.31
C TRP A 102 1.37 -0.10 -4.08
N GLU A 103 2.11 1.01 -4.12
CA GLU A 103 3.48 1.12 -3.62
C GLU A 103 3.46 1.76 -2.23
N PHE A 104 4.21 1.18 -1.29
CA PHE A 104 4.38 1.69 0.06
C PHE A 104 5.69 2.47 0.18
N PHE A 105 5.69 3.52 0.99
CA PHE A 105 6.83 4.41 1.21
C PHE A 105 7.05 4.62 2.70
N LEU A 106 8.29 4.39 3.13
CA LEU A 106 8.80 4.81 4.43
C LEU A 106 9.64 6.07 4.23
N LEU A 107 9.30 7.12 4.97
CA LEU A 107 9.84 8.46 4.79
C LEU A 107 10.58 8.92 6.03
N ASP A 108 11.69 9.61 5.82
CA ASP A 108 12.29 10.51 6.80
C ASP A 108 11.84 11.93 6.45
N VAL A 109 11.32 12.66 7.44
CA VAL A 109 10.72 13.98 7.21
C VAL A 109 11.36 15.01 8.13
N SER A 110 11.72 16.16 7.58
CA SER A 110 12.29 17.29 8.30
C SER A 110 11.65 18.61 7.86
N ALA A 111 12.11 19.72 8.43
CA ALA A 111 11.63 21.03 7.99
C ALA A 111 12.12 21.38 6.57
N GLU A 112 13.21 20.75 6.13
CA GLU A 112 13.84 20.96 4.83
C GLU A 112 13.18 20.15 3.71
N GLY A 113 12.46 19.08 4.04
CA GLY A 113 11.77 18.26 3.06
C GLY A 113 11.53 16.82 3.50
N THR A 114 11.52 15.93 2.51
CA THR A 114 11.27 14.50 2.68
C THR A 114 12.41 13.72 2.04
N ASN A 115 12.90 12.68 2.69
CA ASN A 115 13.76 11.65 2.09
C ASN A 115 13.02 10.31 2.05
N ILE A 116 13.15 9.56 0.96
CA ILE A 116 12.61 8.20 0.88
C ILE A 116 13.63 7.23 1.49
N LEU A 117 13.29 6.66 2.65
CA LEU A 117 14.12 5.62 3.29
C LEU A 117 13.94 4.26 2.62
N ALA A 118 12.69 3.94 2.26
CA ALA A 118 12.35 2.73 1.53
C ALA A 118 11.08 2.95 0.70
N ARG A 119 10.99 2.27 -0.44
CA ARG A 119 9.78 2.19 -1.26
C ARG A 119 9.67 0.84 -1.95
N GLY A 120 8.47 0.42 -2.30
CA GLY A 120 8.24 -0.86 -2.96
C GLY A 120 6.90 -1.52 -2.63
N GLY A 121 6.79 -2.81 -2.89
CA GLY A 121 5.59 -3.60 -2.68
C GLY A 121 5.57 -4.33 -1.34
N ILE A 122 5.55 -5.65 -1.41
CA ILE A 122 5.39 -6.55 -0.24
C ILE A 122 6.56 -6.49 0.75
N GLU A 123 7.73 -6.08 0.27
CA GLU A 123 9.00 -6.06 0.99
C GLU A 123 9.17 -4.86 1.92
N VAL A 124 8.37 -3.80 1.76
CA VAL A 124 8.50 -2.59 2.57
C VAL A 124 7.99 -2.84 3.99
N ALA A 125 8.80 -2.45 4.97
CA ALA A 125 8.54 -2.65 6.38
C ALA A 125 9.19 -1.55 7.22
N ASN A 126 8.69 -1.40 8.45
CA ASN A 126 9.30 -0.60 9.51
C ASN A 126 9.51 -1.52 10.74
N PRO A 127 10.07 -1.03 11.86
CA PRO A 127 10.23 -1.85 13.08
C PRO A 127 8.92 -2.39 13.69
N ALA A 128 7.76 -1.85 13.30
CA ALA A 128 6.44 -2.36 13.72
C ALA A 128 5.89 -3.47 12.80
N GLY A 129 6.48 -3.70 11.62
CA GLY A 129 6.12 -4.81 10.72
C GLY A 129 6.11 -4.44 9.23
N SER A 130 5.59 -5.35 8.41
CA SER A 130 5.42 -5.16 6.97
C SER A 130 4.20 -4.28 6.68
N CYS A 131 4.36 -3.29 5.79
CA CYS A 131 3.27 -2.43 5.35
C CYS A 131 2.18 -3.27 4.65
N PHE A 132 2.55 -4.01 3.61
CA PHE A 132 1.63 -4.93 2.94
C PHE A 132 1.06 -5.99 3.90
N GLY A 133 1.89 -6.48 4.83
CA GLY A 133 1.50 -7.43 5.87
C GLY A 133 0.25 -7.01 6.66
N CYS A 134 0.16 -5.73 7.01
CA CYS A 134 -1.01 -5.16 7.69
C CYS A 134 -2.15 -4.82 6.71
N HIS A 135 -1.82 -4.25 5.55
CA HIS A 135 -2.80 -3.77 4.58
C HIS A 135 -3.57 -4.89 3.84
N GLN A 136 -2.95 -6.06 3.64
CA GLN A 136 -3.60 -7.23 3.02
C GLN A 136 -4.76 -7.81 3.84
N LEU A 137 -4.87 -7.43 5.12
CA LEU A 137 -5.95 -7.89 6.00
C LEU A 137 -7.26 -7.09 5.79
N ALA A 138 -7.21 -5.98 5.04
CA ALA A 138 -8.41 -5.25 4.67
C ALA A 138 -9.35 -6.16 3.87
N ARG A 139 -10.65 -6.10 4.15
CA ARG A 139 -11.63 -6.80 3.31
C ARG A 139 -11.54 -6.26 1.86
N PRO A 140 -11.84 -7.09 0.84
CA PRO A 140 -11.57 -6.75 -0.55
C PRO A 140 -12.18 -5.44 -1.03
N GLU A 141 -13.34 -5.04 -0.50
CA GLU A 141 -14.01 -3.80 -0.89
C GLU A 141 -13.22 -2.53 -0.50
N TRP A 142 -12.23 -2.64 0.40
CA TRP A 142 -11.44 -1.49 0.87
C TRP A 142 -10.11 -1.30 0.16
N ASP A 143 -9.82 -2.09 -0.88
CA ASP A 143 -8.65 -1.88 -1.75
C ASP A 143 -7.33 -1.72 -0.96
N LEU A 144 -7.08 -2.65 -0.05
CA LEU A 144 -5.92 -2.64 0.86
C LEU A 144 -5.85 -1.44 1.82
N VAL A 145 -6.84 -0.56 1.88
CA VAL A 145 -6.86 0.58 2.81
C VAL A 145 -7.51 0.19 4.12
N CYS A 146 -6.69 0.07 5.16
CA CYS A 146 -7.15 -0.21 6.52
C CYS A 146 -7.90 0.97 7.13
N GLY A 147 -8.89 0.65 7.97
CA GLY A 147 -9.75 1.59 8.66
C GLY A 147 -10.45 0.94 9.85
N ILE A 148 -11.32 1.69 10.53
CA ILE A 148 -12.19 1.12 11.57
C ILE A 148 -13.13 0.14 10.90
N ASP A 149 -13.23 -1.09 11.42
CA ASP A 149 -14.10 -2.14 10.89
C ASP A 149 -13.82 -2.54 9.43
N HIS A 150 -12.63 -2.26 8.87
CA HIS A 150 -12.24 -2.72 7.52
C HIS A 150 -11.67 -4.14 7.50
N GLY A 151 -11.57 -4.82 8.66
CA GLY A 151 -11.02 -6.19 8.79
C GLY A 151 -9.54 -6.25 9.19
N CYS A 152 -8.84 -5.11 9.21
CA CYS A 152 -7.45 -5.05 9.65
C CYS A 152 -7.29 -5.19 11.16
N ALA A 153 -6.11 -5.65 11.58
CA ALA A 153 -5.72 -5.61 12.99
C ALA A 153 -5.63 -4.16 13.48
N PRO A 154 -5.98 -3.88 14.75
CA PRO A 154 -5.77 -2.57 15.35
C PRO A 154 -4.27 -2.20 15.35
N ILE A 155 -3.97 -0.95 15.03
CA ILE A 155 -2.62 -0.39 15.18
C ILE A 155 -2.35 -0.06 16.66
N PRO A 156 -1.11 -0.17 17.14
CA PRO A 156 -0.76 0.06 18.56
C PRO A 156 -0.65 1.56 18.92
N PHE A 157 -1.46 2.41 18.28
CA PHE A 157 -1.48 3.86 18.47
C PHE A 157 -2.92 4.36 18.65
N THR A 158 -3.11 5.26 19.61
CA THR A 158 -4.39 5.92 19.82
C THR A 158 -4.66 6.97 18.74
N LEU A 159 -5.92 7.36 18.57
CA LEU A 159 -6.28 8.46 17.66
C LEU A 159 -5.61 9.78 18.07
N GLU A 160 -5.42 10.01 19.37
CA GLU A 160 -4.73 11.19 19.88
C GLU A 160 -3.25 11.19 19.49
N GLN A 161 -2.56 10.05 19.62
CA GLN A 161 -1.16 9.91 19.20
C GLN A 161 -1.00 10.15 17.69
N ILE A 162 -1.91 9.60 16.88
CA ILE A 162 -1.91 9.79 15.42
C ILE A 162 -2.10 11.29 15.10
N ARG A 163 -3.08 11.95 15.71
CA ARG A 163 -3.31 13.39 15.52
C ARG A 163 -2.14 14.24 15.99
N GLY A 164 -1.48 13.84 17.07
CA GLY A 164 -0.25 14.46 17.55
C GLY A 164 0.86 14.39 16.51
N ALA A 165 1.08 13.21 15.92
CA ALA A 165 2.05 13.03 14.84
C ALA A 165 1.70 13.85 13.60
N GLN A 166 0.41 13.88 13.21
CA GLN A 166 -0.07 14.67 12.07
C GLN A 166 0.16 16.18 12.28
N ALA A 167 -0.15 16.70 13.48
CA ALA A 167 0.04 18.10 13.82
C ALA A 167 1.53 18.49 13.96
N ALA A 168 2.39 17.51 14.22
CA ALA A 168 3.83 17.67 14.39
C ALA A 168 4.63 17.48 13.09
N ASP A 169 3.97 17.36 11.92
CA ASP A 169 4.68 17.26 10.64
C ASP A 169 5.64 18.45 10.47
N PRO A 170 6.97 18.22 10.48
CA PRO A 170 7.96 19.30 10.46
C PRO A 170 7.94 20.09 9.15
N ARG A 171 7.43 19.50 8.07
CA ARG A 171 7.28 20.17 6.76
C ARG A 171 6.20 21.26 6.80
N CYS A 172 5.22 21.16 7.70
CA CYS A 172 4.14 22.14 7.85
C CYS A 172 4.60 23.47 8.50
N ILE A 173 5.82 23.54 9.03
CA ILE A 173 6.31 24.71 9.78
C ILE A 173 6.55 25.92 8.86
N ASN A 174 6.94 25.68 7.60
CA ASN A 174 7.26 26.74 6.65
C ASN A 174 6.02 27.37 5.98
N GLU A 175 4.86 26.70 6.04
CA GLU A 175 3.60 27.15 5.42
C GLU A 175 2.74 28.04 6.35
N ARG A 176 3.18 28.28 7.60
CA ARG A 176 2.50 29.17 8.57
C ARG A 176 3.08 30.60 8.61
N LYS A 177 3.90 30.97 7.63
CA LYS A 177 4.42 32.33 7.42
C LYS A 177 3.68 32.99 6.27
#